data_AF-A0A7W1RMM0-F1
#
_entry.id   AF-A0A7W1RMM0-F1
#
_cell.length_a   1.000
_cell.length_b   1.000
_cell.length_c   1.000
_cell.angle_alpha   90.00
_cell.angle_beta   90.00
_cell.angle_gamma   90.00
#
_symmetry.space_group_name_H-M   'P 1'
#
loop_
_entity.id
_entity.type
_entity.pdbx_description
1 polymer ?
#
loop_
_entity_poly.entity_id
_entity_poly.type
_entity_poly.pdbx_seq_one_letter_code
_entity_poly.pdbx_strand_id
1 'polypeptide(L)'
;MRFPSHLPRFRLTILGSGSCFFLFCGCAAPARPAKPPPIVHPIVGEIAIVDEEERFVLIDLGSNLYVPEPGALLRSTNRAGGTAHLKASLEQKRPFVAADIIDGKPAVGDEVVR
;
A
#
# COMPACT_ATOMS: atom_id res chain seq x y z
N MET A 1 -42.54 2.23 3.28
CA MET A 1 -43.50 1.12 3.13
C MET A 1 -42.74 -0.14 2.76
N ARG A 2 -43.11 -1.25 3.42
CA ARG A 2 -42.64 -2.65 3.36
C ARG A 2 -41.77 -3.09 2.17
N PHE A 3 -40.64 -3.71 2.50
CA PHE A 3 -40.16 -4.90 1.79
C PHE A 3 -39.98 -6.05 2.79
N PRO A 4 -40.41 -7.28 2.44
CA PRO A 4 -40.75 -8.32 3.40
C PRO A 4 -39.57 -9.21 3.78
N SER A 5 -39.70 -9.77 4.98
CA SER A 5 -38.96 -10.89 5.53
C SER A 5 -39.31 -12.23 4.85
N HIS A 6 -38.41 -13.20 5.07
CA HIS A 6 -38.52 -14.65 4.87
C HIS A 6 -38.04 -15.22 3.54
N LEU A 7 -36.93 -15.98 3.64
CA LEU A 7 -36.83 -17.25 2.92
C LEU A 7 -36.45 -18.38 3.90
N PRO A 8 -36.90 -19.61 3.60
CA PRO A 8 -37.26 -20.62 4.59
C PRO A 8 -36.13 -21.58 4.97
N ARG A 9 -36.25 -22.09 6.21
CA ARG A 9 -35.72 -23.39 6.61
C ARG A 9 -36.28 -24.48 5.69
N PHE A 10 -35.42 -25.27 5.05
CA PHE A 10 -35.76 -26.62 4.65
C PHE A 10 -34.65 -27.59 5.09
N ARG A 11 -35.05 -28.47 6.01
CA ARG A 11 -34.34 -29.70 6.37
C ARG A 11 -34.47 -30.68 5.21
N LEU A 12 -33.42 -31.42 4.88
CA LEU A 12 -33.61 -32.83 4.52
C LEU A 12 -32.35 -33.66 4.80
N THR A 13 -32.54 -34.62 5.70
CA THR A 13 -31.64 -35.71 6.07
C THR A 13 -31.59 -36.73 4.93
N ILE A 14 -30.40 -37.15 4.49
CA ILE A 14 -30.25 -38.43 3.78
C ILE A 14 -29.15 -39.23 4.48
N LEU A 15 -29.60 -40.32 5.08
CA LEU A 15 -28.83 -41.43 5.61
C LEU A 15 -28.38 -42.26 4.41
N GLY A 16 -27.07 -42.36 4.18
CA GLY A 16 -26.49 -43.14 3.09
C GLY A 16 -25.33 -43.97 3.59
N SER A 17 -25.65 -45.17 4.08
CA SER A 17 -24.67 -46.21 4.44
C SER A 17 -24.13 -46.83 3.15
N GLY A 18 -22.82 -46.69 2.91
CA GLY A 18 -22.17 -47.17 1.70
C GLY A 18 -20.70 -47.41 1.94
N SER A 19 -20.40 -48.58 2.49
CA SER A 19 -19.06 -49.15 2.61
C SER A 19 -18.32 -49.10 1.27
N CYS A 20 -17.17 -48.42 1.23
CA CYS A 20 -16.20 -48.59 0.16
C CYS A 20 -14.79 -48.33 0.69
N PHE A 21 -14.03 -49.43 0.81
CA PHE A 21 -12.59 -49.54 0.61
C PHE A 21 -11.70 -48.42 1.17
N PHE A 22 -11.13 -48.71 2.36
CA PHE A 22 -9.80 -48.26 2.72
C PHE A 22 -8.79 -48.69 1.65
N LEU A 23 -8.17 -47.72 0.98
CA LEU A 23 -6.74 -47.67 0.60
C LEU A 23 -6.49 -46.56 -0.44
N PHE A 24 -6.43 -45.31 0.01
CA PHE A 24 -5.62 -44.27 -0.64
C PHE A 24 -5.09 -43.33 0.44
N CYS A 25 -3.99 -43.74 1.07
CA CYS A 25 -3.16 -42.84 1.88
C CYS A 25 -2.22 -42.11 0.91
N GLY A 26 -2.77 -41.15 0.17
CA GLY A 26 -2.00 -40.19 -0.61
C GLY A 26 -2.01 -38.87 0.13
N CYS A 27 -1.01 -38.64 0.99
CA CYS A 27 -0.77 -37.35 1.60
C CYS A 27 -0.35 -36.35 0.52
N ALA A 28 -1.33 -35.76 -0.18
CA ALA A 28 -1.13 -34.58 -0.99
C ALA A 28 -0.83 -33.42 -0.02
N ALA A 29 0.46 -33.10 0.15
CA ALA A 29 0.87 -31.91 0.85
C ALA A 29 0.23 -30.69 0.16
N PRO A 30 -0.51 -29.83 0.88
CA PRO A 30 -1.07 -28.62 0.28
C PRO A 30 0.11 -27.76 -0.22
N ALA A 31 0.11 -27.46 -1.52
CA ALA A 31 1.07 -26.55 -2.12
C ALA A 31 1.00 -25.23 -1.35
N ARG A 32 2.08 -24.93 -0.60
CA ARG A 32 2.20 -23.71 0.19
C ARG A 32 2.13 -22.54 -0.81
N PRO A 33 1.15 -21.62 -0.71
CA PRO A 33 1.04 -20.51 -1.64
C PRO A 33 2.35 -19.73 -1.61
N ALA A 34 2.98 -19.60 -2.77
CA ALA A 34 4.19 -18.82 -2.94
C ALA A 34 3.89 -17.38 -2.51
N LYS A 35 4.56 -16.91 -1.45
CA LYS A 35 4.44 -15.54 -0.99
C LYS A 35 4.84 -14.62 -2.16
N PRO A 36 3.98 -13.67 -2.58
CA PRO A 36 4.36 -12.74 -3.63
C PRO A 36 5.64 -11.99 -3.23
N PRO A 37 6.52 -11.69 -4.19
CA PRO A 37 7.76 -10.98 -3.90
C PRO A 37 7.45 -9.63 -3.24
N PRO A 38 8.26 -9.18 -2.27
CA PRO A 38 8.05 -7.88 -1.64
C PRO A 38 8.16 -6.77 -2.69
N ILE A 39 7.17 -5.87 -2.73
CA ILE A 39 7.22 -4.67 -3.56
C ILE A 39 8.22 -3.72 -2.90
N VAL A 40 9.33 -3.44 -3.58
CA VAL A 40 10.34 -2.49 -3.11
C VAL A 40 9.93 -1.10 -3.60
N HIS A 41 9.60 -0.22 -2.66
CA HIS A 41 9.32 1.18 -2.94
C HIS A 41 10.65 1.93 -3.10
N PRO A 42 10.91 2.57 -4.25
CA PRO A 42 12.16 3.31 -4.44
C PRO A 42 12.18 4.52 -3.50
N ILE A 43 13.30 4.66 -2.80
CA ILE A 43 13.59 5.87 -2.01
C ILE A 43 13.83 7.01 -2.99
N VAL A 44 13.10 8.11 -2.79
CA VAL A 44 13.23 9.32 -3.58
C VAL A 44 14.30 10.22 -2.97
N GLY A 45 14.22 10.46 -1.66
CA GLY A 45 15.11 11.40 -0.98
C GLY A 45 14.59 11.77 0.41
N GLU A 46 14.97 12.96 0.86
CA GLU A 46 14.62 13.51 2.17
C GLU A 46 13.96 14.88 2.02
N ILE A 47 13.00 15.22 2.89
CA ILE A 47 12.40 16.56 2.89
C ILE A 47 13.41 17.58 3.43
N ALA A 48 13.79 18.54 2.58
CA ALA A 48 14.72 19.61 2.94
C ALA A 48 13.99 20.88 3.40
N ILE A 49 12.83 21.18 2.82
CA ILE A 49 12.02 22.37 3.17
C ILE A 49 10.56 21.97 3.21
N VAL A 50 9.82 22.54 4.17
CA VAL A 50 8.37 22.49 4.26
C VAL A 50 7.84 23.92 4.27
N ASP A 51 6.90 24.21 3.37
CA ASP A 51 6.09 25.42 3.40
C ASP A 51 4.65 25.02 3.72
N GLU A 52 4.24 25.27 4.96
CA GLU A 52 2.90 24.88 5.43
C GLU A 52 1.80 25.82 4.91
N GLU A 53 2.14 27.08 4.62
CA GLU A 53 1.18 28.09 4.16
C GLU A 53 0.75 27.79 2.72
N GLU A 54 1.75 27.57 1.85
CA GLU A 54 1.54 27.22 0.44
C GLU A 54 1.34 25.71 0.22
N ARG A 55 1.43 24.91 1.30
CA ARG A 55 1.24 23.45 1.32
C ARG A 55 2.12 22.70 0.32
N PHE A 56 3.42 23.00 0.28
CA PHE A 56 4.38 22.24 -0.52
C PHE A 56 5.65 21.91 0.26
N VAL A 57 6.44 20.98 -0.28
CA VAL A 57 7.74 20.59 0.24
C VAL A 57 8.79 20.59 -0.87
N LEU A 58 10.05 20.82 -0.51
CA LEU A 58 11.19 20.51 -1.38
C LEU A 58 11.86 19.24 -0.88
N ILE A 59 11.99 18.27 -1.79
CA ILE A 59 12.64 16.99 -1.55
C ILE A 59 14.06 17.07 -2.12
N ASP A 60 15.07 16.86 -1.27
CA ASP A 60 16.45 16.67 -1.71
C ASP A 60 16.64 15.22 -2.16
N LEU A 61 16.94 15.03 -3.44
CA LEU A 61 17.25 13.73 -4.03
C LEU A 61 18.67 13.25 -3.63
N GLY A 62 19.54 14.15 -3.15
CA GLY A 62 20.93 13.85 -2.86
C GLY A 62 21.65 13.26 -4.07
N SER A 63 22.15 12.03 -3.92
CA SER A 63 22.80 11.27 -5.01
C SER A 63 21.89 10.25 -5.70
N ASN A 64 20.57 10.26 -5.42
CA ASN A 64 19.64 9.35 -6.08
C ASN A 64 19.53 9.63 -7.58
N LEU A 65 19.57 8.57 -8.37
CA LEU A 65 19.34 8.64 -9.82
C LEU A 65 17.85 8.72 -10.16
N TYR A 66 16.99 8.30 -9.23
CA TYR A 66 15.55 8.30 -9.39
C TYR A 66 14.97 9.69 -9.17
N VAL A 67 14.24 10.18 -10.17
CA VAL A 67 13.44 11.41 -10.09
C VAL A 67 11.98 11.01 -10.33
N PRO A 68 11.06 11.35 -9.43
CA PRO A 68 9.66 11.02 -9.61
C PRO A 68 9.07 11.81 -10.78
N GLU A 69 8.17 11.17 -11.51
CA GLU A 69 7.40 11.82 -12.56
C GLU A 69 6.46 12.86 -11.93
N PRO A 70 6.23 14.01 -12.59
CA PRO A 70 5.21 14.95 -12.14
C PRO A 70 3.85 14.26 -11.98
N GLY A 71 3.18 14.56 -10.88
CA GLY A 71 1.92 13.94 -10.48
C GLY A 71 2.06 12.59 -9.77
N ALA A 72 3.26 12.02 -9.63
CA ALA A 72 3.47 10.79 -8.86
C ALA A 72 3.08 11.00 -7.39
N LEU A 73 2.36 10.02 -6.84
CA LEU A 73 2.05 9.97 -5.42
C LEU A 73 3.29 9.50 -4.67
N LEU A 74 3.64 10.22 -3.60
CA LEU A 74 4.75 9.92 -2.73
C LEU A 74 4.26 9.84 -1.30
N ARG A 75 5.02 9.16 -0.44
CA ARG A 75 4.78 9.10 1.00
C ARG A 75 6.03 9.53 1.75
N SER A 76 5.90 10.48 2.67
CA SER A 76 6.94 10.77 3.65
C SER A 76 6.75 9.91 4.89
N THR A 77 7.84 9.53 5.56
CA THR A 77 7.82 8.85 6.85
C THR A 77 8.85 9.47 7.79
N ASN A 78 8.40 9.90 8.96
CA ASN A 78 9.28 10.43 9.99
C ASN A 78 9.84 9.30 10.88
N ARG A 79 10.83 9.62 11.72
CA ARG A 79 11.46 8.64 12.63
C ARG A 79 10.51 8.02 13.66
N ALA A 80 9.39 8.68 13.96
CA ALA A 80 8.35 8.18 14.86
C ALA A 80 7.29 7.32 14.15
N GLY A 81 7.42 7.10 12.83
CA GLY A 81 6.47 6.35 12.01
C GLY A 81 5.24 7.15 11.58
N GLY A 82 5.20 8.46 11.81
CA GLY A 82 4.19 9.34 11.24
C GLY A 82 4.39 9.49 9.73
N THR A 83 3.28 9.53 8.99
CA THR A 83 3.31 9.57 7.51
C THR A 83 2.56 10.77 6.97
N ALA A 84 3.00 11.29 5.83
CA ALA A 84 2.27 12.27 5.02
C ALA A 84 2.21 11.81 3.56
N HIS A 85 1.16 12.20 2.85
CA HIS A 85 1.02 11.92 1.43
C HIS A 85 1.30 13.17 0.61
N LEU A 86 2.11 13.01 -0.43
CA LEU A 86 2.59 14.09 -1.28
C LEU A 86 2.30 13.78 -2.75
N LYS A 87 2.31 14.81 -3.58
CA LYS A 87 2.23 14.68 -5.04
C LYS A 87 3.39 15.43 -5.68
N ALA A 88 4.23 14.75 -6.45
CA ALA A 88 5.33 15.41 -7.15
C ALA A 88 4.80 16.51 -8.08
N SER A 89 5.38 17.70 -8.00
CA SER A 89 4.99 18.85 -8.83
C SER A 89 5.75 18.82 -10.17
N LEU A 90 5.40 19.72 -11.08
CA LEU A 90 6.08 19.87 -12.38
C LEU A 90 7.45 20.54 -12.22
N GLU A 91 7.59 21.35 -11.18
CA GLU A 91 8.77 22.12 -10.85
C GLU A 91 9.86 21.22 -10.29
N GLN A 92 10.85 20.92 -11.14
CA GLN A 92 11.98 20.07 -10.80
C GLN A 92 13.28 20.79 -11.15
N LYS A 93 14.16 20.97 -10.15
CA LYS A 93 15.50 21.55 -10.33
C LYS A 93 16.48 20.78 -9.47
N ARG A 94 17.21 19.84 -10.09
CA ARG A 94 18.17 18.99 -9.38
C ARG A 94 19.14 19.82 -8.50
N PRO A 95 19.44 19.35 -7.28
CA PRO A 95 19.03 18.07 -6.70
C PRO A 95 17.62 18.06 -6.08
N PHE A 96 16.81 19.10 -6.28
CA PHE A 96 15.50 19.24 -5.64
C PHE A 96 14.32 18.94 -6.56
N VAL A 97 13.27 18.40 -5.97
CA VAL A 97 11.94 18.23 -6.57
C VAL A 97 10.90 18.83 -5.62
N ALA A 98 10.01 19.66 -6.15
CA ALA A 98 8.86 20.14 -5.39
C ALA A 98 7.77 19.07 -5.35
N ALA A 99 7.03 19.02 -4.24
CA ALA A 99 5.83 18.20 -4.11
C ALA A 99 4.76 18.90 -3.27
N ASP A 100 3.50 18.79 -3.69
CA ASP A 100 2.36 19.34 -2.98
C ASP A 100 1.97 18.41 -1.82
N ILE A 101 1.58 18.97 -0.67
CA ILE A 101 1.10 18.22 0.49
C ILE A 101 -0.38 17.89 0.30
N ILE A 102 -0.71 16.61 0.11
CA ILE A 102 -2.10 16.13 0.03
C ILE A 102 -2.72 16.07 1.43
N ASP A 103 -2.03 15.39 2.35
CA ASP A 103 -2.43 15.23 3.74
C ASP A 103 -1.25 14.90 4.66
N GLY A 104 -1.50 14.91 5.97
CA GLY A 104 -0.49 14.70 6.99
C GLY A 104 0.25 15.97 7.38
N LYS A 105 1.35 15.79 8.12
CA LYS A 105 2.23 16.87 8.59
C LYS A 105 3.68 16.46 8.32
N PRO A 106 4.16 16.64 7.08
CA PRO A 106 5.55 16.33 6.75
C PRO A 106 6.48 17.25 7.53
N ALA A 107 7.67 16.77 7.84
CA ALA A 107 8.71 17.54 8.49
C ALA A 107 10.03 17.47 7.72
N VAL A 108 10.87 18.49 7.91
CA VAL A 108 12.26 18.44 7.45
C VAL A 108 12.93 17.22 8.07
N GLY A 109 13.59 16.43 7.23
CA GLY A 109 14.24 15.19 7.63
C GLY A 109 13.42 13.91 7.41
N ASP A 110 12.17 14.02 6.97
CA ASP A 110 11.37 12.84 6.63
C ASP A 110 11.92 12.15 5.37
N GLU A 111 11.97 10.82 5.40
CA GLU A 111 12.30 10.00 4.23
C GLU A 111 11.10 9.93 3.29
N VAL A 112 11.34 10.09 1.98
CA VAL A 112 10.30 10.05 0.96
C VAL A 112 10.45 8.84 0.05
N VAL A 113 9.35 8.11 -0.15
CA VAL A 113 9.26 6.93 -1.03
C VAL A 113 8.10 7.08 -2.02
N ARG A 114 8.15 6.35 -3.15
CA ARG A 114 7.02 6.23 -4.11
C ARG A 114 6.14 5.04 -3.81
#